data_AF-A0AAV4A4U1-F1
#
_entry.id   AF-A0AAV4A4U1-F1
#
_cell.length_a   1.000
_cell.length_b   1.000
_cell.length_c   1.000
_cell.angle_alpha   90.00
_cell.angle_beta   90.00
_cell.angle_gamma   90.00
#
_symmetry.space_group_name_H-M   'P 1'
#
loop_
_entity.id
_entity.type
_entity.pdbx_description
1 polymer ?
#
loop_
_entity_poly.entity_id
_entity_poly.type
_entity_poly.pdbx_seq_one_letter_code
_entity_poly.pdbx_strand_id
1 'polypeptide(L)' 'MDTLRKQKRKLKKQIRAASSEETNGLLVIWRQLKARHSALSRAESARKKHRKKRKNQERFIRDPFKFARPLFLQPKSGT' A
#
# COMPACT_ATOMS: atom_id res chain seq x y z
N MET A 1 -3.67 -9.19 2.74
CA MET A 1 -2.33 -8.84 2.20
C MET A 1 -1.22 -9.80 2.67
N ASP A 2 -1.22 -10.24 3.93
CA ASP A 2 -0.14 -11.05 4.49
C ASP A 2 0.00 -12.44 3.87
N THR A 3 -1.12 -13.04 3.46
CA THR A 3 -1.13 -14.32 2.72
C THR A 3 -0.36 -14.21 1.40
N LEU A 4 -0.62 -13.18 0.57
CA LEU A 4 0.13 -12.94 -0.67
C LEU A 4 1.61 -12.65 -0.41
N ARG A 5 1.95 -11.94 0.67
CA ARG A 5 3.35 -11.66 1.03
C ARG A 5 4.07 -12.95 1.41
N LYS A 6 3.43 -13.81 2.21
CA LYS A 6 3.95 -15.15 2.59
C LYS A 6 4.12 -16.04 1.36
N GLN A 7 3.13 -16.09 0.47
CA GLN A 7 3.18 -16.86 -0.78
C GLN A 7 4.33 -16.40 -1.68
N LYS A 8 4.49 -15.09 -1.92
CA LYS A 8 5.63 -14.56 -2.71
C LYS A 8 6.99 -14.89 -2.10
N ARG A 9 7.11 -14.83 -0.76
CA ARG A 9 8.35 -15.20 -0.05
C ARG A 9 8.65 -16.69 -0.21
N LYS A 10 7.64 -17.55 -0.03
CA LYS A 10 7.76 -19.01 -0.24
C LYS A 10 8.18 -19.33 -1.67
N LEU A 11 7.53 -18.71 -2.65
CA LEU A 11 7.86 -18.93 -4.07
C LEU A 11 9.30 -18.49 -4.39
N LYS A 12 9.76 -17.37 -3.83
CA LYS A 12 11.14 -16.91 -4.02
C LYS A 12 12.17 -17.87 -3.41
N LYS A 13 11.82 -18.59 -2.34
CA LYS A 13 12.65 -19.66 -1.79
C LYS A 13 12.66 -20.88 -2.71
N GLN A 14 11.50 -21.27 -3.25
CA GLN A 14 11.39 -22.38 -4.20
C GLN A 14 12.19 -22.11 -5.48
N ILE A 15 12.09 -20.90 -6.04
CA ILE A 15 12.89 -20.49 -7.23
C ILE A 15 14.39 -20.66 -7.01
N ARG A 16 14.89 -20.40 -5.80
CA ARG A 16 16.32 -20.54 -5.49
C ARG A 16 16.80 -21.98 -5.43
N ALA A 17 15.89 -22.93 -5.21
CA ALA A 17 16.18 -24.35 -5.06
C ALA A 17 15.72 -25.18 -6.27
N ALA A 18 15.10 -24.54 -7.27
CA ALA A 18 14.49 -25.19 -8.42
C ALA A 18 15.53 -25.40 -9.54
N SER A 19 15.29 -26.40 -10.40
CA SER A 19 16.07 -26.59 -11.61
C SER A 19 15.85 -25.44 -12.61
N SER A 20 16.69 -25.34 -13.64
CA SER A 20 16.56 -24.32 -14.70
C SER A 20 15.20 -24.36 -15.40
N GLU A 21 14.65 -25.56 -15.60
CA GLU A 21 13.36 -25.79 -16.26
C GLU A 21 12.18 -25.36 -15.38
N GLU A 22 12.21 -25.72 -14.10
CA GLU A 22 11.17 -25.36 -13.12
C GLU A 22 11.18 -23.86 -12.78
N THR A 23 12.36 -23.24 -12.83
CA THR A 23 12.56 -21.81 -12.53
C THR A 23 11.69 -20.92 -13.41
N ASN A 24 11.57 -21.24 -14.70
CA ASN A 24 10.75 -20.47 -15.63
C ASN A 24 9.27 -20.50 -15.24
N GLY A 25 8.72 -21.68 -14.92
CA GLY A 25 7.33 -21.81 -14.47
C GLY A 25 7.08 -21.05 -13.15
N LEU A 26 8.00 -21.18 -12.19
CA LEU A 26 7.90 -20.48 -10.91
C LEU A 26 8.01 -18.95 -11.06
N LEU A 27 8.82 -18.45 -12.00
CA LEU A 27 8.92 -17.02 -12.30
C LEU A 27 7.61 -16.45 -12.86
N VAL A 28 6.90 -17.21 -13.71
CA VAL A 28 5.58 -16.80 -14.23
C VAL A 28 4.59 -16.65 -13.07
N ILE A 29 4.50 -17.66 -12.21
CA ILE A 29 3.61 -17.63 -11.03
C ILE A 29 3.99 -16.47 -10.10
N TRP A 30 5.29 -16.22 -9.90
CA TRP A 30 5.76 -15.12 -9.08
C TRP A 30 5.34 -13.75 -9.64
N ARG A 31 5.46 -13.55 -10.96
CA ARG A 31 5.05 -12.31 -11.63
C ARG A 31 3.55 -12.06 -11.48
N GLN A 32 2.72 -13.10 -11.64
CA GLN A 32 1.28 -13.01 -11.43
C GLN A 32 0.93 -12.62 -9.98
N LEU A 33 1.56 -13.27 -9.00
CA LEU A 33 1.38 -12.92 -7.58
C LEU A 33 1.85 -11.49 -7.27
N LYS A 34 2.96 -11.04 -7.88
CA LYS A 34 3.44 -9.66 -7.75
C LYS A 34 2.44 -8.66 -8.33
N ALA A 35 1.87 -8.93 -9.50
CA ALA A 35 0.88 -8.08 -10.14
C ALA A 35 -0.39 -7.97 -9.29
N ARG A 36 -0.94 -9.10 -8.82
CA ARG A 36 -2.10 -9.13 -7.92
C ARG A 36 -1.86 -8.35 -6.63
N HIS A 37 -0.70 -8.53 -5.99
CA HIS A 37 -0.34 -7.76 -4.79
C HIS A 37 -0.26 -6.26 -5.07
N SER A 38 0.34 -5.85 -6.20
CA SER A 38 0.43 -4.43 -6.58
C SER A 38 -0.94 -3.81 -6.81
N ALA A 39 -1.82 -4.51 -7.54
CA ALA A 39 -3.18 -4.05 -7.82
C ALA A 39 -3.99 -3.85 -6.52
N LEU A 40 -3.98 -4.84 -5.62
CA LEU A 40 -4.64 -4.73 -4.31
C LEU A 40 -4.07 -3.58 -3.48
N SER A 41 -2.75 -3.44 -3.46
CA SER A 41 -2.09 -2.38 -2.67
C SER A 41 -2.47 -0.99 -3.17
N ARG A 42 -2.55 -0.81 -4.49
CA ARG A 42 -3.01 0.44 -5.09
C ARG A 42 -4.47 0.72 -4.77
N ALA A 43 -5.35 -0.28 -4.89
CA ALA A 43 -6.76 -0.15 -4.56
C ALA A 43 -6.98 0.23 -3.08
N GLU A 44 -6.30 -0.43 -2.15
CA GLU A 44 -6.34 -0.08 -0.72
C GLU A 44 -5.83 1.33 -0.46
N SER A 45 -4.74 1.73 -1.11
CA SER A 45 -4.16 3.07 -0.96
C SER A 45 -5.10 4.15 -1.49
N ALA A 46 -5.71 3.91 -2.65
CA ALA A 46 -6.74 4.79 -3.20
C ALA A 46 -7.92 4.93 -2.24
N ARG A 47 -8.46 3.82 -1.72
CA ARG A 47 -9.55 3.84 -0.73
C ARG A 47 -9.18 4.64 0.52
N LYS A 48 -7.97 4.45 1.04
CA LYS A 48 -7.45 5.23 2.19
C LYS A 48 -7.36 6.73 1.87
N LYS A 49 -6.85 7.08 0.68
CA LYS A 49 -6.76 8.47 0.19
C LYS A 49 -8.16 9.11 0.09
N HIS A 50 -9.12 8.42 -0.53
CA HIS A 50 -10.51 8.89 -0.62
C HIS A 50 -11.15 9.08 0.75
N ARG A 51 -10.98 8.11 1.66
CA ARG A 51 -11.49 8.22 3.04
C ARG A 51 -10.87 9.41 3.78
N LYS A 52 -9.56 9.65 3.63
CA LYS A 52 -8.87 10.79 4.24
C LYS A 52 -9.38 12.11 3.65
N LYS A 53 -9.51 12.21 2.33
CA LYS A 53 -10.08 13.39 1.65
C LYS A 53 -11.48 13.71 2.17
N ARG A 54 -12.37 12.70 2.23
CA ARG A 54 -13.73 12.87 2.72
C ARG A 54 -13.77 13.33 4.18
N LYS A 55 -13.02 12.68 5.05
CA LYS A 55 -12.89 13.11 6.46
C LYS A 55 -12.37 14.54 6.60
N ASN A 56 -11.42 14.95 5.75
CA ASN A 56 -10.92 16.33 5.77
C ASN A 56 -11.98 17.33 5.31
N GLN A 57 -12.74 17.00 4.25
CA GLN A 57 -13.87 17.82 3.80
C GLN A 57 -14.94 17.95 4.88
N GLU A 58 -15.35 16.84 5.50
CA GLU A 58 -16.31 16.81 6.61
C GLU A 58 -15.83 17.70 7.78
N ARG A 59 -14.53 17.63 8.13
CA ARG A 59 -13.94 18.47 9.19
C ARG A 59 -13.95 19.95 8.85
N PHE A 60 -13.61 20.30 7.60
CA PHE A 60 -13.62 21.69 7.14
C PHE A 60 -15.05 22.26 7.15
N ILE A 61 -16.01 21.52 6.59
CA ILE A 61 -17.42 21.96 6.55
C ILE A 61 -17.99 22.13 7.96
N ARG A 62 -17.64 21.23 8.89
CA ARG A 62 -18.12 21.29 10.28
C ARG A 62 -17.62 22.52 11.03
N ASP A 63 -16.34 22.88 10.86
CA ASP A 63 -15.73 24.02 11.55
C ASP A 63 -14.50 24.51 10.75
N PRO A 64 -14.69 25.49 9.84
CA PRO A 64 -13.62 25.99 8.98
C PRO A 64 -12.48 26.64 9.77
N PHE A 65 -12.81 27.41 10.81
CA PHE A 65 -11.83 28.14 11.62
C PHE A 65 -10.94 27.19 12.42
N LYS A 66 -11.53 26.19 13.07
CA LYS A 66 -10.77 25.15 13.79
C LYS A 66 -9.98 24.25 12.85
N PHE A 67 -10.50 23.99 11.65
CA PHE A 67 -9.75 23.24 10.63
C PHE A 67 -8.53 24.01 10.12
N ALA A 68 -8.66 25.32 9.93
CA ALA A 68 -7.59 26.16 9.40
C ALA A 68 -6.57 26.58 10.46
N ARG A 69 -6.95 26.65 11.75
CA ARG A 69 -6.06 27.06 12.85
C ARG A 69 -4.70 26.35 12.86
N PRO A 70 -4.59 25.01 12.71
CA PRO A 70 -3.29 24.33 12.64
C PRO A 70 -2.46 24.67 11.40
N LEU A 71 -3.05 25.18 10.31
CA LEU A 71 -2.32 25.55 9.10
C LEU A 71 -1.49 26.83 9.31
N PHE A 72 -1.90 27.67 10.26
CA PHE A 72 -1.21 28.92 10.62
C PHE A 72 -0.31 28.76 11.86
N LEU A 73 -0.37 27.60 12.54
CA LEU A 73 0.57 27.28 13.59
C LEU A 73 1.88 26.83 12.93
N GLN A 74 2.89 27.70 12.98
CA GLN A 74 4.24 27.33 12.61
C GLN A 74 4.67 26.14 13.49
N PRO A 75 5.05 24.99 12.92
CA PRO A 75 5.61 23.91 13.73
C PRO A 75 6.86 24.47 14.41
N LYS A 76 6.93 24.41 15.74
CA LYS A 76 8.18 24.65 16.45
C LYS A 76 9.17 23.64 15.89
N SER A 77 10.18 24.13 15.16
CA SER A 77 11.23 23.29 14.60
C SER A 77 11.87 22.48 15.72
N GLY A 78 11.85 21.13 15.61
CA GLY A 78 12.68 20.25 16.43
C GLY A 78 12.00 19.35 17.47
N THR A 79 11.07 18.48 17.06
CA THR A 79 10.82 17.17 17.69
C THR A 79 10.36 16.17 16.64
#